data_AF-A0A6A5WDZ6-F1
#
_entry.id   AF-A0A6A5WDZ6-F1
#
_cell.length_a   1.000
_cell.length_b   1.000
_cell.length_c   1.000
_cell.angle_alpha   90.00
_cell.angle_beta   90.00
_cell.angle_gamma   90.00
#
_symmetry.space_group_name_H-M   'P 1'
#
loop_
_entity.id
_entity.type
_entity.pdbx_description
1 polymer ?
#
loop_
_entity_poly.entity_id
_entity_poly.type
_entity_poly.pdbx_seq_one_letter_code
_entity_poly.pdbx_strand_id
1 'polypeptide(L)'
;MAPGVTDIYTAPLNPIGRAYTSHERVTSHIIVLPGYEPFYSSLTSKQLYNLFPNLHTYTLRPCPNISLLPQGSMTLRGLQTVVYWHEQSLLDPNEEHEAELNVFIEVYQALAFLGNKSDSYTMVKLRDHIIDQINGGLNIADLRSIWYLRPLRYTEEFVRLMVVNLVTMMAHFAELTTRPYLQDWINRDAQFRRKIQKEVAIMNWINGDREMQWRVFKMQDELEMAQMRVQRGKKYVKMLLKVKSPVKCFRTNLESIKEEENTNKDRDIVH
;
A
#
# COMPACT_ATOMS: atom_id res chain seq x y z
N MET A 1 -21.89 16.89 -6.04
CA MET A 1 -20.46 16.58 -5.88
C MET A 1 -20.28 16.14 -4.45
N ALA A 2 -19.80 14.91 -4.22
CA ALA A 2 -19.39 14.52 -2.86
C ALA A 2 -18.07 15.26 -2.57
N PRO A 3 -17.89 15.85 -1.38
CA PRO A 3 -16.58 16.39 -0.99
C PRO A 3 -15.56 15.26 -1.13
N GLY A 4 -14.39 15.57 -1.69
CA GLY A 4 -13.25 14.65 -1.63
C GLY A 4 -13.03 14.25 -0.19
N VAL A 5 -12.85 12.95 0.06
CA VAL A 5 -12.57 12.46 1.40
C VAL A 5 -11.17 12.96 1.75
N THR A 6 -11.10 14.01 2.57
CA THR A 6 -9.86 14.48 3.19
C THR A 6 -9.64 13.63 4.42
N ASP A 7 -8.55 12.86 4.40
CA ASP A 7 -8.18 11.98 5.49
C ASP A 7 -6.95 12.53 6.20
N ILE A 8 -6.90 12.22 7.49
CA ILE A 8 -5.95 12.75 8.47
C ILE A 8 -4.77 11.78 8.58
N TYR A 9 -3.56 12.26 8.29
CA TYR A 9 -2.31 11.55 8.53
C TYR A 9 -1.49 12.24 9.62
N THR A 10 -1.23 11.56 10.73
CA THR A 10 -0.30 12.05 11.77
C THR A 10 1.13 11.72 11.36
N ALA A 11 1.95 12.75 11.09
CA ALA A 11 3.36 12.55 10.80
C ALA A 11 4.07 11.88 12.00
N PRO A 12 4.93 10.87 11.77
CA PRO A 12 5.68 10.26 12.85
C PRO A 12 6.74 11.22 13.39
N LEU A 13 6.88 11.23 14.72
CA LEU A 13 7.93 11.96 15.43
C LEU A 13 9.31 11.50 14.96
N ASN A 14 9.99 12.32 14.15
CA ASN A 14 11.42 12.16 13.93
C ASN A 14 12.19 12.62 15.17
N PRO A 15 13.32 11.97 15.54
CA PRO A 15 14.15 12.44 16.63
C PRO A 15 14.60 13.87 16.35
N ILE A 16 14.14 14.80 17.20
CA ILE A 16 14.35 16.24 17.07
C ILE A 16 15.86 16.51 17.10
N GLY A 17 16.40 16.90 15.95
CA GLY A 17 17.66 17.62 15.90
C GLY A 17 17.45 18.96 16.57
N ARG A 18 17.89 19.12 17.82
CA ARG A 18 17.86 20.40 18.55
C ARG A 18 18.41 21.50 17.64
N ALA A 19 17.63 22.58 17.45
CA ALA A 19 18.08 23.76 16.74
C ALA A 19 19.26 24.39 17.49
N TYR A 20 20.43 24.43 16.84
CA TYR A 20 21.61 25.09 17.37
C TYR A 20 21.59 26.57 16.96
N THR A 21 21.57 27.44 17.96
CA THR A 21 22.11 28.81 18.04
C THR A 21 22.00 29.79 16.85
N SER A 22 21.58 31.01 17.19
CA SER A 22 21.22 32.21 16.41
C SER A 22 22.30 32.86 15.51
N HIS A 23 23.33 32.14 15.05
CA HIS A 23 24.43 32.75 14.28
C HIS A 23 24.67 32.17 12.87
N GLU A 24 23.96 31.14 12.45
CA GLU A 24 23.91 30.77 11.03
C GLU A 24 22.82 31.60 10.33
N ARG A 25 23.20 32.51 9.43
CA ARG A 25 22.25 33.08 8.48
C ARG A 25 21.64 31.92 7.70
N VAL A 26 20.39 31.57 8.00
CA VAL A 26 19.60 30.61 7.23
C VAL A 26 19.43 31.21 5.84
N THR A 27 20.31 30.84 4.92
CA THR A 27 20.09 31.09 3.50
C THR A 27 19.00 30.11 3.09
N SER A 28 17.87 30.63 2.60
CA SER A 28 16.78 29.81 2.09
C SER A 28 17.32 28.87 1.01
N HIS A 29 17.07 27.57 1.15
CA HIS A 29 17.48 26.61 0.13
C HIS A 29 16.55 26.76 -1.07
N ILE A 30 17.13 26.89 -2.26
CA ILE A 30 16.38 26.94 -3.52
C ILE A 30 16.35 25.53 -4.08
N ILE A 31 15.15 24.98 -4.26
CA ILE A 31 14.96 23.67 -4.88
C ILE A 31 14.41 23.89 -6.28
N VAL A 32 15.11 23.33 -7.26
CA VAL A 32 14.81 23.49 -8.68
C VAL A 32 14.49 22.12 -9.29
N LEU A 33 13.25 21.95 -9.71
CA LEU A 33 12.78 20.83 -10.51
C LEU A 33 12.61 21.31 -11.96
N PRO A 34 13.35 20.76 -12.96
CA PRO A 34 13.29 21.24 -14.33
C PRO A 34 11.87 21.20 -14.90
N GLY A 35 11.46 22.28 -15.56
CA GLY A 35 10.10 22.46 -16.09
C GLY A 35 9.12 23.13 -15.12
N TYR A 36 9.56 23.48 -13.91
CA TYR A 36 8.76 24.15 -12.89
C TYR A 36 9.44 25.41 -12.36
N GLU A 37 8.66 26.28 -11.71
CA GLU A 37 9.18 27.41 -10.96
C GLU A 37 9.96 26.92 -9.73
N PRO A 38 11.15 27.48 -9.44
CA PRO A 38 11.88 27.18 -8.22
C PRO A 38 11.06 27.50 -6.97
N PHE A 39 11.23 26.72 -5.91
CA PHE A 39 10.64 27.03 -4.61
C PHE A 39 11.67 27.03 -3.49
N TYR A 40 11.31 27.67 -2.39
CA TYR A 40 12.20 27.95 -1.28
C TYR A 40 11.83 27.12 -0.07
N SER A 41 12.84 26.69 0.67
CA SER A 41 12.72 25.96 1.93
C SER A 41 13.40 26.74 3.04
N SER A 42 12.76 26.79 4.21
CA SER A 42 13.30 27.31 5.47
C SER A 42 14.19 26.29 6.19
N LEU A 43 14.13 25.01 5.79
CA LEU A 43 14.99 23.95 6.31
C LEU A 43 16.48 24.23 6.07
N THR A 44 17.29 23.90 7.08
CA THR A 44 18.76 23.88 6.99
C THR A 44 19.25 22.75 6.07
N SER A 45 20.49 22.83 5.58
CA SER A 45 21.07 21.78 4.72
C SER A 45 21.08 20.42 5.41
N LYS A 46 21.30 20.41 6.73
CA LYS A 46 21.29 19.18 7.54
C LYS A 46 19.88 18.57 7.64
N GLN A 47 18.84 19.40 7.81
CA GLN A 47 17.45 18.94 7.82
C GLN A 47 17.04 18.40 6.46
N LEU A 48 17.39 19.09 5.38
CA LEU A 48 17.15 18.61 4.01
C LEU A 48 17.89 17.30 3.72
N TYR A 49 19.13 17.15 4.16
CA TYR A 49 19.88 15.90 4.02
C TYR A 49 19.25 14.74 4.79
N ASN A 50 18.72 15.00 5.99
CA ASN A 50 18.00 13.98 6.75
C ASN A 50 16.68 13.56 6.08
N LEU A 51 15.96 14.53 5.50
CA LEU A 51 14.70 14.30 4.80
C LEU A 51 14.92 13.64 3.43
N PHE A 52 15.99 14.02 2.74
CA PHE A 52 16.33 13.60 1.39
C PHE A 52 17.82 13.22 1.31
N PRO A 53 18.20 12.00 1.74
CA PRO A 53 19.60 11.57 1.78
C PRO A 53 20.34 11.67 0.45
N ASN A 54 19.63 11.51 -0.67
CA ASN A 54 20.19 11.58 -2.02
C ASN A 54 20.03 12.96 -2.68
N LEU A 55 19.62 14.00 -1.94
CA LEU A 55 19.50 15.35 -2.48
C LEU A 55 20.88 15.98 -2.68
N HIS A 56 21.28 16.13 -3.93
CA HIS A 56 22.48 16.88 -4.28
C HIS A 56 22.24 18.38 -4.12
N THR A 57 23.07 19.02 -3.30
CA THR A 57 23.01 20.45 -3.02
C THR A 57 24.30 21.12 -3.48
N TYR A 58 24.16 22.18 -4.28
CA TYR A 58 25.24 23.03 -4.78
C TYR A 58 25.27 24.32 -3.99
N THR A 59 26.42 24.66 -3.41
CA THR A 59 26.63 25.95 -2.75
C THR A 59 27.34 26.90 -3.71
N LEU A 60 26.62 27.89 -4.26
CA LEU A 60 27.20 28.93 -5.12
C LEU A 60 27.60 30.13 -4.29
N ARG A 61 28.87 30.55 -4.23
CA ARG A 61 29.24 31.83 -3.59
C ARG A 61 28.94 33.01 -4.54
N PRO A 62 28.39 34.15 -4.09
CA PRO A 62 28.00 34.53 -2.72
C PRO A 62 26.51 34.26 -2.37
N CYS A 63 25.88 33.31 -3.06
CA CYS A 63 24.43 33.14 -3.19
C CYS A 63 23.92 31.82 -2.55
N PRO A 64 22.60 31.52 -2.55
CA PRO A 64 22.03 30.48 -1.69
C PRO A 64 22.36 29.06 -2.15
N ASN A 65 22.12 28.08 -1.27
CA ASN A 65 22.23 26.66 -1.59
C ASN A 65 21.14 26.27 -2.60
N ILE A 66 21.54 25.66 -3.71
CA ILE A 66 20.64 25.24 -4.80
C ILE A 66 20.67 23.72 -4.93
N SER A 67 19.51 23.07 -4.93
CA SER A 67 19.39 21.66 -5.27
C SER A 67 18.74 21.49 -6.63
N LEU A 68 19.41 20.76 -7.53
CA LEU A 68 18.93 20.48 -8.89
C LEU A 68 18.47 19.02 -8.97
N LEU A 69 17.20 18.81 -9.32
CA LEU A 69 16.60 17.49 -9.39
C LEU A 69 16.43 17.01 -10.84
N PRO A 70 16.49 15.69 -11.11
CA PRO A 70 16.25 15.18 -12.46
C PRO A 70 14.80 15.41 -12.90
N GLN A 71 14.63 15.86 -14.16
CA GLN A 71 13.31 16.11 -14.73
C GLN A 71 12.46 14.83 -14.81
N GLY A 72 11.14 14.98 -14.60
CA GLY A 72 10.16 13.91 -14.81
C GLY A 72 10.26 12.74 -13.84
N SER A 73 11.11 12.85 -12.81
CA SER A 73 11.33 11.79 -11.84
C SER A 73 10.38 11.85 -10.64
N MET A 74 9.74 13.00 -10.41
CA MET A 74 8.80 13.25 -9.32
C MET A 74 7.88 14.42 -9.69
N THR A 75 6.80 14.59 -8.93
CA THR A 75 5.92 15.75 -9.06
C THR A 75 6.43 16.91 -8.21
N LEU A 76 6.25 18.15 -8.68
CA LEU A 76 6.55 19.34 -7.87
C LEU A 76 5.70 19.34 -6.60
N ARG A 77 4.42 18.98 -6.73
CA ARG A 77 3.45 18.98 -5.64
C ARG A 77 3.88 18.05 -4.51
N GLY A 78 4.18 16.79 -4.79
CA GLY A 78 4.66 15.84 -3.77
C GLY A 78 5.90 16.33 -3.05
N LEU A 79 6.87 16.87 -3.80
CA LEU A 79 8.10 17.40 -3.24
C LEU A 79 7.87 18.61 -2.32
N GLN A 80 7.06 19.59 -2.76
CA GLN A 80 6.68 20.75 -1.96
C GLN A 80 5.92 20.35 -0.71
N THR A 81 4.98 19.40 -0.84
CA THR A 81 4.19 18.90 0.30
C THR A 81 5.07 18.22 1.34
N VAL A 82 6.04 17.39 0.95
CA VAL A 82 6.98 16.77 1.89
C VAL A 82 7.78 17.82 2.66
N VAL A 83 8.30 18.84 1.97
CA VAL A 83 9.05 19.93 2.61
C VAL A 83 8.16 20.69 3.59
N TYR A 84 6.96 21.06 3.14
CA TYR A 84 5.98 21.78 3.97
C TYR A 84 5.58 21.00 5.22
N TRP A 85 5.24 19.70 5.09
CA TRP A 85 4.92 18.85 6.25
C TRP A 85 6.08 18.73 7.21
N HIS A 86 7.31 18.61 6.69
CA HIS A 86 8.48 18.58 7.55
C HIS A 86 8.67 19.90 8.31
N GLU A 87 8.53 21.04 7.64
CA GLU A 87 8.60 22.36 8.29
C GLU A 87 7.53 22.52 9.36
N GLN A 88 6.28 22.11 9.09
CA GLN A 88 5.20 22.13 10.08
C GLN A 88 5.50 21.20 11.26
N SER A 89 6.00 19.99 11.03
CA SER A 89 6.34 19.05 12.11
C SER A 89 7.45 19.55 13.05
N LEU A 90 8.27 20.51 12.60
CA LEU A 90 9.27 21.17 13.45
C LEU A 90 8.65 22.25 14.35
N LEU A 91 7.52 22.84 13.94
CA LEU A 91 6.78 23.85 14.69
C LEU A 91 5.78 23.20 15.64
N ASP A 92 5.00 22.24 15.15
CA ASP A 92 4.05 21.45 15.92
C ASP A 92 4.20 19.94 15.58
N PRO A 93 4.86 19.16 16.45
CA PRO A 93 5.08 17.73 16.22
C PRO A 93 3.81 16.88 16.24
N ASN A 94 2.68 17.40 16.73
CA ASN A 94 1.41 16.68 16.80
C ASN A 94 0.44 17.10 15.68
N GLU A 95 0.86 18.00 14.79
CA GLU A 95 0.03 18.45 13.67
C GLU A 95 -0.33 17.26 12.77
N GLU A 96 -1.62 17.13 12.51
CA GLU A 96 -2.12 16.16 11.56
C GLU A 96 -2.21 16.79 10.16
N HIS A 97 -1.80 16.05 9.15
CA HIS A 97 -1.80 16.52 7.77
C HIS A 97 -2.97 15.92 7.02
N GLU A 98 -3.90 16.78 6.61
CA GLU A 98 -4.99 16.41 5.71
C GLU A 98 -4.56 16.57 4.26
N ALA A 99 -4.74 15.52 3.46
CA ALA A 99 -4.43 15.55 2.03
C ALA A 99 -5.30 14.58 1.23
N GLU A 100 -5.35 14.79 -0.09
CA GLU A 100 -5.91 13.80 -1.01
C GLU A 100 -4.97 12.59 -1.15
N LEU A 101 -5.53 11.40 -1.41
CA LEU A 101 -4.76 10.16 -1.55
C LEU A 101 -3.63 10.22 -2.60
N ASN A 102 -3.87 10.89 -3.72
CA ASN A 102 -2.83 11.11 -4.75
C ASN A 102 -1.65 11.92 -4.22
N VAL A 103 -1.87 12.88 -3.31
CA VAL A 103 -0.82 13.66 -2.66
C VAL A 103 0.01 12.76 -1.73
N PHE A 104 -0.62 11.89 -0.94
CA PHE A 104 0.11 10.92 -0.12
C PHE A 104 1.02 10.01 -0.97
N ILE A 105 0.53 9.54 -2.13
CA ILE A 105 1.34 8.73 -3.06
C ILE A 105 2.49 9.55 -3.65
N GLU A 106 2.27 10.81 -4.03
CA GLU A 106 3.33 11.69 -4.53
C GLU A 106 4.39 12.00 -3.46
N VAL A 107 3.99 12.18 -2.20
CA VAL A 107 4.88 12.35 -1.05
C VAL A 107 5.71 11.09 -0.84
N TYR A 108 5.06 9.92 -0.80
CA TYR A 108 5.76 8.62 -0.70
C TYR A 108 6.79 8.46 -1.83
N GLN A 109 6.37 8.80 -3.04
CA GLN A 109 7.21 8.71 -4.23
C GLN A 109 8.43 9.62 -4.15
N ALA A 110 8.25 10.88 -3.73
CA ALA A 110 9.33 11.84 -3.57
C ALA A 110 10.35 11.38 -2.51
N LEU A 111 9.85 10.92 -1.34
CA LEU A 111 10.69 10.39 -0.27
C LEU A 111 11.50 9.17 -0.72
N ALA A 112 10.85 8.19 -1.38
CA ALA A 112 11.49 6.99 -1.90
C ALA A 112 12.56 7.33 -2.94
N PHE A 113 12.23 8.21 -3.89
CA PHE A 113 13.15 8.62 -4.94
C PHE A 113 14.39 9.32 -4.38
N LEU A 114 14.22 10.13 -3.34
CA LEU A 114 15.29 10.89 -2.70
C LEU A 114 16.03 10.11 -1.59
N GLY A 115 15.89 8.79 -1.56
CA GLY A 115 16.76 7.90 -0.79
C GLY A 115 16.25 7.47 0.58
N ASN A 116 14.98 7.75 0.90
CA ASN A 116 14.39 7.16 2.10
C ASN A 116 14.21 5.65 1.89
N LYS A 117 14.62 4.88 2.90
CA LYS A 117 14.51 3.43 2.85
C LYS A 117 13.06 2.99 3.04
N SER A 118 12.63 1.98 2.29
CA SER A 118 11.27 1.44 2.33
C SER A 118 10.89 0.85 3.69
N ASP A 119 11.88 0.43 4.49
CA ASP A 119 11.73 -0.12 5.85
C ASP A 119 11.81 0.94 6.95
N SER A 120 12.04 2.22 6.61
CA SER A 120 12.00 3.29 7.60
C SER A 120 10.58 3.46 8.14
N TYR A 121 10.48 3.80 9.43
CA TYR A 121 9.20 3.94 10.11
C TYR A 121 8.23 4.89 9.40
N THR A 122 8.73 6.03 8.90
CA THR A 122 7.94 7.01 8.13
C THR A 122 7.40 6.43 6.83
N MET A 123 8.25 5.75 6.08
CA MET A 123 7.85 5.13 4.80
C MET A 123 6.85 4.01 5.02
N VAL A 124 7.03 3.18 6.05
CA VAL A 124 6.09 2.09 6.39
C VAL A 124 4.73 2.66 6.79
N LYS A 125 4.69 3.65 7.70
CA LYS A 125 3.42 4.27 8.12
C LYS A 125 2.68 4.94 6.97
N LEU A 126 3.39 5.69 6.13
CA LEU A 126 2.79 6.36 4.98
C LEU A 126 2.24 5.34 3.98
N ARG A 127 3.01 4.27 3.72
CA ARG A 127 2.59 3.16 2.87
C ARG A 127 1.34 2.46 3.40
N ASP A 128 1.33 2.12 4.68
CA ASP A 128 0.20 1.43 5.32
C ASP A 128 -1.07 2.30 5.26
N HIS A 129 -0.94 3.61 5.53
CA HIS A 129 -2.04 4.56 5.37
C HIS A 129 -2.59 4.61 3.94
N ILE A 130 -1.72 4.69 2.93
CA ILE A 130 -2.11 4.65 1.51
C ILE A 130 -2.83 3.33 1.17
N ILE A 131 -2.31 2.20 1.65
CA ILE A 131 -2.89 0.88 1.42
C ILE A 131 -4.29 0.79 2.05
N ASP A 132 -4.44 1.27 3.29
CA ASP A 132 -5.71 1.27 4.00
C ASP A 132 -6.76 2.12 3.27
N GLN A 133 -6.38 3.30 2.76
CA GLN A 133 -7.27 4.12 1.93
C GLN A 133 -7.68 3.43 0.62
N ILE A 134 -6.72 2.81 -0.08
CA ILE A 134 -7.02 2.08 -1.32
C ILE A 134 -7.97 0.89 -1.05
N ASN A 135 -7.81 0.22 0.10
CA ASN A 135 -8.66 -0.88 0.52
C ASN A 135 -10.03 -0.42 1.05
N GLY A 136 -10.12 0.80 1.58
CA GLY A 136 -11.38 1.44 2.01
C GLY A 136 -12.36 1.72 0.86
N GLY A 137 -11.88 1.64 -0.38
CA GLY A 137 -12.66 1.81 -1.59
C GLY A 137 -12.43 3.18 -2.22
N LEU A 138 -12.17 3.17 -3.52
CA LEU A 138 -11.81 4.37 -4.27
C LEU A 138 -13.00 4.88 -5.08
N ASN A 139 -13.15 6.20 -5.13
CA ASN A 139 -14.06 6.82 -6.08
C ASN A 139 -13.37 6.96 -7.46
N ILE A 140 -14.14 7.26 -8.51
CA ILE A 140 -13.59 7.37 -9.88
C ILE A 140 -12.55 8.48 -10.04
N ALA A 141 -12.64 9.57 -9.27
CA ALA A 141 -11.65 10.63 -9.28
C ALA A 141 -10.33 10.15 -8.68
N ASP A 142 -10.38 9.43 -7.57
CA ASP A 142 -9.18 8.85 -6.93
C ASP A 142 -8.50 7.84 -7.88
N LEU A 143 -9.29 6.95 -8.49
CA LEU A 143 -8.79 5.97 -9.45
C LEU A 143 -8.05 6.64 -10.62
N ARG A 144 -8.61 7.71 -11.17
CA ARG A 144 -7.97 8.49 -12.23
C ARG A 144 -6.69 9.17 -11.74
N SER A 145 -6.75 9.80 -10.58
CA SER A 145 -5.60 10.49 -9.98
C SER A 145 -4.44 9.53 -9.74
N ILE A 146 -4.68 8.34 -9.16
CA ILE A 146 -3.67 7.30 -8.96
C ILE A 146 -3.15 6.81 -10.32
N TRP A 147 -4.03 6.61 -11.31
CA TRP A 147 -3.64 6.16 -12.64
C TRP A 147 -2.72 7.15 -13.38
N TYR A 148 -2.87 8.46 -13.14
CA TYR A 148 -1.96 9.47 -13.69
C TYR A 148 -0.55 9.39 -13.10
N LEU A 149 -0.39 8.80 -11.90
CA LEU A 149 0.91 8.62 -11.24
C LEU A 149 1.68 7.39 -11.73
N ARG A 150 1.09 6.55 -12.59
CA ARG A 150 1.73 5.33 -13.11
C ARG A 150 3.08 5.51 -13.81
N PRO A 151 3.41 6.63 -14.47
CA PRO A 151 4.73 6.78 -15.11
C PRO A 151 5.85 7.03 -14.09
N LEU A 152 5.50 7.43 -12.86
CA LEU A 152 6.46 7.73 -11.82
C LEU A 152 7.06 6.44 -11.25
N ARG A 153 8.33 6.50 -10.85
CA ARG A 153 8.97 5.38 -10.14
C ARG A 153 8.34 5.24 -8.75
N TYR A 154 8.39 4.04 -8.18
CA TYR A 154 7.91 3.74 -6.82
C TYR A 154 6.39 3.87 -6.60
N THR A 155 5.59 4.13 -7.64
CA THR A 155 4.10 4.15 -7.53
C THR A 155 3.44 2.85 -7.97
N GLU A 156 4.18 1.96 -8.64
CA GLU A 156 3.64 0.72 -9.23
C GLU A 156 2.99 -0.20 -8.20
N GLU A 157 3.44 -0.21 -6.94
CA GLU A 157 2.78 -1.04 -5.92
C GLU A 157 1.33 -0.59 -5.65
N PHE A 158 1.09 0.72 -5.62
CA PHE A 158 -0.23 1.30 -5.39
C PHE A 158 -1.12 1.18 -6.62
N VAL A 159 -0.54 1.39 -7.82
CA VAL A 159 -1.25 1.15 -9.09
C VAL A 159 -1.66 -0.31 -9.19
N ARG A 160 -0.78 -1.25 -8.83
CA ARG A 160 -1.10 -2.68 -8.82
C ARG A 160 -2.20 -3.00 -7.82
N LEU A 161 -2.13 -2.47 -6.59
CA LEU A 161 -3.16 -2.67 -5.57
C LEU A 161 -4.52 -2.14 -6.04
N MET A 162 -4.55 -0.95 -6.61
CA MET A 162 -5.75 -0.37 -7.23
C MET A 162 -6.33 -1.31 -8.29
N VAL A 163 -5.50 -1.84 -9.20
CA VAL A 163 -5.95 -2.79 -10.25
C VAL A 163 -6.51 -4.08 -9.65
N VAL A 164 -5.91 -4.61 -8.59
CA VAL A 164 -6.45 -5.80 -7.87
C VAL A 164 -7.84 -5.51 -7.30
N ASN A 165 -8.04 -4.35 -6.69
CA ASN A 165 -9.34 -3.94 -6.16
C ASN A 165 -10.38 -3.77 -7.28
N LEU A 166 -9.98 -3.24 -8.43
CA LEU A 166 -10.84 -3.15 -9.61
C LEU A 166 -11.28 -4.53 -10.12
N VAL A 167 -10.36 -5.49 -10.24
CA VAL A 167 -10.69 -6.87 -10.66
C VAL A 167 -11.68 -7.50 -9.68
N THR A 168 -11.46 -7.32 -8.37
CA THR A 168 -12.34 -7.86 -7.33
C THR A 168 -13.74 -7.25 -7.40
N MET A 169 -13.82 -5.93 -7.58
CA MET A 169 -15.08 -5.22 -7.81
C MET A 169 -15.78 -5.72 -9.09
N MET A 170 -15.05 -5.93 -10.18
CA MET A 170 -15.59 -6.43 -11.45
C MET A 170 -16.17 -7.83 -11.33
N ALA A 171 -15.48 -8.73 -10.63
CA ALA A 171 -15.99 -10.08 -10.36
C ALA A 171 -17.30 -10.02 -9.56
N HIS A 172 -17.34 -9.19 -8.50
CA HIS A 172 -18.55 -8.98 -7.72
C HIS A 172 -19.70 -8.40 -8.57
N PHE A 173 -19.41 -7.41 -9.41
CA PHE A 173 -20.40 -6.81 -10.31
C PHE A 173 -20.94 -7.85 -11.31
N ALA A 174 -20.09 -8.68 -11.90
CA ALA A 174 -20.51 -9.76 -12.79
C ALA A 174 -21.46 -10.74 -12.08
N GLU A 175 -21.15 -11.15 -10.84
CA GLU A 175 -22.04 -11.99 -10.02
C GLU A 175 -23.40 -11.32 -9.72
N LEU A 176 -23.42 -10.00 -9.55
CA LEU A 176 -24.67 -9.26 -9.35
C LEU A 176 -25.51 -9.20 -10.63
N THR A 177 -24.88 -8.98 -11.79
CA THR A 177 -25.57 -8.89 -13.09
C THR A 177 -26.23 -10.18 -13.55
N THR A 178 -25.80 -11.34 -13.05
CA THR A 178 -26.43 -12.64 -13.37
C THR A 178 -27.71 -12.91 -12.57
N ARG A 179 -28.05 -12.06 -11.58
CA ARG A 179 -29.22 -12.28 -10.73
C ARG A 179 -30.52 -11.84 -11.43
N PRO A 180 -31.56 -12.69 -11.48
CA PRO A 180 -32.80 -12.40 -12.22
C PRO A 180 -33.60 -11.21 -11.64
N TYR A 181 -33.42 -10.88 -10.36
CA TYR A 181 -34.13 -9.80 -9.67
C TYR A 181 -33.34 -8.49 -9.60
N LEU A 182 -32.20 -8.37 -10.29
CA LEU A 182 -31.36 -7.17 -10.22
C LEU A 182 -32.13 -5.92 -10.64
N GLN A 183 -32.91 -6.00 -11.71
CA GLN A 183 -33.67 -4.86 -12.23
C GLN A 183 -34.72 -4.38 -11.22
N ASP A 184 -35.39 -5.31 -10.54
CA ASP A 184 -36.35 -5.00 -9.49
C ASP A 184 -35.67 -4.31 -8.29
N TRP A 185 -34.47 -4.75 -7.90
CA TRP A 185 -33.70 -4.10 -6.83
C TRP A 185 -33.25 -2.69 -7.20
N ILE A 186 -32.76 -2.48 -8.42
CA ILE A 186 -32.40 -1.15 -8.94
C ILE A 186 -33.61 -0.21 -8.95
N ASN A 187 -34.80 -0.74 -9.25
CA ASN A 187 -36.03 0.05 -9.29
C ASN A 187 -36.55 0.41 -7.89
N ARG A 188 -36.43 -0.51 -6.92
CA ARG A 188 -36.95 -0.35 -5.55
C ARG A 188 -36.03 0.45 -4.62
N ASP A 189 -34.71 0.31 -4.77
CA ASP A 189 -33.73 0.92 -3.86
C ASP A 189 -32.87 1.98 -4.58
N ALA A 190 -33.09 3.25 -4.20
CA ALA A 190 -32.35 4.39 -4.73
C ALA A 190 -30.87 4.40 -4.32
N GLN A 191 -30.52 3.89 -3.14
CA GLN A 191 -29.12 3.80 -2.69
C GLN A 191 -28.39 2.74 -3.51
N PHE A 192 -29.02 1.57 -3.71
CA PHE A 192 -28.48 0.52 -4.54
C PHE A 192 -28.29 0.98 -6.00
N ARG A 193 -29.28 1.69 -6.57
CA ARG A 193 -29.15 2.32 -7.90
C ARG A 193 -27.93 3.24 -7.99
N ARG A 194 -27.71 4.11 -6.99
CA ARG A 194 -26.54 5.00 -6.96
C ARG A 194 -25.23 4.23 -6.89
N LYS A 195 -25.18 3.12 -6.13
CA LYS A 195 -24.01 2.25 -6.05
C LYS A 195 -23.69 1.63 -7.42
N ILE A 196 -24.68 1.03 -8.08
CA ILE A 196 -24.53 0.44 -9.42
C ILE A 196 -24.10 1.48 -10.45
N GLN A 197 -24.66 2.70 -10.40
CA GLN A 197 -24.26 3.79 -11.30
C GLN A 197 -22.78 4.17 -11.14
N LYS A 198 -22.26 4.17 -9.90
CA LYS A 198 -20.83 4.42 -9.65
C LYS A 198 -19.96 3.30 -10.25
N GLU A 199 -20.32 2.04 -10.04
CA GLU A 199 -19.58 0.90 -10.59
C GLU A 199 -19.60 0.90 -12.13
N VAL A 200 -20.75 1.17 -12.75
CA VAL A 200 -20.87 1.32 -14.21
C VAL A 200 -20.00 2.47 -14.74
N ALA A 201 -19.92 3.60 -14.02
CA ALA A 201 -19.05 4.70 -14.42
C ALA A 201 -17.57 4.31 -14.41
N ILE A 202 -17.14 3.53 -13.41
CA ILE A 202 -15.77 2.99 -13.34
C ILE A 202 -15.52 2.03 -14.51
N MET A 203 -16.46 1.14 -14.80
CA MET A 203 -16.36 0.19 -15.93
C MET A 203 -16.24 0.90 -17.28
N ASN A 204 -17.06 1.93 -17.51
CA ASN A 204 -17.00 2.73 -18.72
C ASN A 204 -15.65 3.44 -18.87
N TRP A 205 -15.08 3.91 -17.76
CA TRP A 205 -13.75 4.50 -17.76
C TRP A 205 -12.65 3.48 -18.07
N ILE A 206 -12.68 2.30 -17.44
CA ILE A 206 -11.72 1.22 -17.73
C ILE A 206 -11.76 0.85 -19.22
N ASN A 207 -12.95 0.69 -19.79
CA ASN A 207 -13.12 0.39 -21.21
C ASN A 207 -12.65 1.52 -22.15
N GLY A 208 -12.59 2.76 -21.64
CA GLY A 208 -12.09 3.92 -22.37
C GLY A 208 -10.56 4.06 -22.39
N ASP A 209 -9.84 3.38 -21.50
CA ASP A 209 -8.38 3.41 -21.40
C ASP A 209 -7.79 2.02 -21.72
N ARG A 210 -7.16 1.89 -22.89
CA ARG A 210 -6.63 0.62 -23.41
C ARG A 210 -5.56 0.00 -22.50
N GLU A 211 -4.71 0.82 -21.88
CA GLU A 211 -3.65 0.33 -21.01
C GLU A 211 -4.24 -0.18 -19.69
N MET A 212 -5.18 0.56 -19.10
CA MET A 212 -5.90 0.14 -17.90
C MET A 212 -6.65 -1.17 -18.14
N GLN A 213 -7.42 -1.24 -19.23
CA GLN A 213 -8.16 -2.43 -19.61
C GLN A 213 -7.25 -3.66 -19.71
N TRP A 214 -6.11 -3.53 -20.39
CA TRP A 214 -5.14 -4.61 -20.50
C TRP A 214 -4.58 -5.05 -19.15
N ARG A 215 -4.23 -4.10 -18.27
CA ARG A 215 -3.72 -4.43 -16.92
C ARG A 215 -4.75 -5.15 -16.07
N VAL A 216 -6.01 -4.73 -16.14
CA VAL A 216 -7.13 -5.38 -15.45
C VAL A 216 -7.31 -6.83 -15.92
N PHE A 217 -7.36 -7.08 -17.24
CA PHE A 217 -7.47 -8.45 -17.76
C PHE A 217 -6.28 -9.32 -17.38
N LYS A 218 -5.06 -8.80 -17.52
CA LYS A 218 -3.86 -9.53 -17.12
C LYS A 218 -3.89 -9.89 -15.62
N MET A 219 -4.31 -8.95 -14.77
CA MET A 219 -4.41 -9.20 -13.32
C MET A 219 -5.51 -10.21 -13.01
N GLN A 220 -6.63 -10.18 -13.74
CA GLN A 220 -7.67 -11.19 -13.63
C GLN A 220 -7.12 -12.60 -13.92
N ASP A 221 -6.41 -12.78 -15.03
CA ASP A 221 -5.78 -14.06 -15.38
C ASP A 221 -4.78 -14.52 -14.30
N GLU A 222 -3.97 -13.60 -13.78
CA GLU A 222 -3.01 -13.88 -12.70
C GLU A 222 -3.70 -14.39 -11.42
N LEU A 223 -4.81 -13.73 -11.03
CA LEU A 223 -5.59 -14.12 -9.84
C LEU A 223 -6.30 -15.46 -10.03
N GLU A 224 -6.90 -15.70 -11.20
CA GLU A 224 -7.53 -17.00 -11.53
C GLU A 224 -6.51 -18.14 -11.50
N MET A 225 -5.32 -17.93 -12.07
CA MET A 225 -4.22 -18.89 -12.04
C MET A 225 -3.70 -19.13 -10.61
N ALA A 226 -3.60 -18.08 -9.79
CA ALA A 226 -3.22 -18.22 -8.39
C ALA A 226 -4.26 -19.02 -7.59
N GLN A 227 -5.55 -18.75 -7.80
CA GLN A 227 -6.64 -19.50 -7.16
C GLN A 227 -6.62 -20.99 -7.54
N MET A 228 -6.41 -21.32 -8.83
CA MET A 228 -6.28 -22.70 -9.28
C MET A 228 -5.10 -23.43 -8.63
N ARG A 229 -3.94 -22.77 -8.47
CA ARG A 229 -2.77 -23.33 -7.77
C ARG A 229 -3.09 -23.63 -6.30
N VAL A 230 -3.73 -22.70 -5.61
CA VAL A 230 -4.14 -22.88 -4.20
C VAL A 230 -5.12 -24.05 -4.05
N GLN A 231 -6.10 -24.18 -4.96
CA GLN A 231 -7.06 -25.30 -4.93
C GLN A 231 -6.38 -26.65 -5.17
N ARG A 232 -5.42 -26.72 -6.09
CA ARG A 232 -4.62 -27.95 -6.33
C ARG A 232 -3.78 -28.31 -5.11
N GLY A 233 -3.12 -27.32 -4.48
CA GLY A 233 -2.37 -27.52 -3.24
C GLY A 233 -3.26 -28.02 -2.09
N LYS A 234 -4.44 -27.43 -1.89
CA LYS A 234 -5.43 -27.89 -0.90
C LYS A 234 -5.90 -29.32 -1.18
N LYS A 235 -6.14 -29.69 -2.44
CA LYS A 235 -6.45 -31.08 -2.84
C LYS A 235 -5.30 -32.03 -2.51
N TYR A 236 -4.06 -31.64 -2.76
CA TYR A 236 -2.87 -32.44 -2.46
C TYR A 236 -2.69 -32.65 -0.94
N VAL A 237 -2.81 -31.60 -0.12
CA VAL A 237 -2.77 -31.72 1.34
C VAL A 237 -3.91 -32.59 1.87
N LYS A 238 -5.13 -32.44 1.34
CA LYS A 238 -6.27 -33.29 1.71
C LYS A 238 -6.07 -34.76 1.29
N MET A 239 -5.36 -35.01 0.20
CA MET A 239 -4.97 -36.35 -0.23
C MET A 239 -3.91 -36.95 0.73
N LEU A 240 -2.87 -36.19 1.07
CA LEU A 240 -1.84 -36.62 2.05
C LEU A 240 -2.42 -36.91 3.43
N LEU A 241 -3.39 -36.13 3.90
CA LEU A 241 -4.10 -36.38 5.16
C LEU A 241 -5.03 -37.61 5.10
N LYS A 242 -5.48 -38.03 3.90
CA LYS A 242 -6.28 -39.25 3.68
C LYS A 242 -5.42 -40.50 3.48
N VAL A 243 -4.17 -40.35 3.05
CA VAL A 243 -3.19 -41.43 3.10
C VAL A 243 -2.89 -41.66 4.58
N LYS A 244 -3.58 -42.64 5.19
CA LYS A 244 -3.23 -43.14 6.52
C LYS A 244 -1.72 -43.38 6.51
N SER A 245 -0.99 -42.65 7.36
CA SER A 245 0.42 -42.90 7.59
C SER A 245 0.64 -44.41 7.80
N PRO A 246 1.48 -45.08 6.97
CA PRO A 246 1.83 -46.48 7.17
C PRO A 246 2.49 -46.75 8.53
N VAL A 247 2.87 -45.69 9.26
CA VAL A 247 3.44 -45.77 10.61
C VAL A 247 2.42 -46.25 11.66
N LYS A 248 1.11 -46.32 11.34
CA LYS A 248 0.14 -47.03 12.19
C LYS A 248 0.06 -48.55 11.94
N CYS A 249 0.75 -49.07 10.93
CA CYS A 249 0.81 -50.50 10.64
C CYS A 249 2.08 -51.19 11.19
N PHE A 250 2.97 -50.43 11.84
CA PHE A 250 4.17 -50.93 12.51
C PHE A 250 4.22 -50.52 13.99
N ARG A 251 3.09 -50.59 14.71
CA ARG A 251 3.17 -50.98 16.13
C ARG A 251 3.36 -52.49 16.16
N THR A 252 4.63 -52.83 16.08
CA THR A 252 5.22 -54.12 16.42
C THR A 252 4.66 -54.66 17.74
N ASN A 253 4.61 -55.99 17.82
CA ASN A 253 4.31 -56.90 18.93
C ASN A 253 5.05 -56.63 20.28
N LEU A 254 5.20 -55.37 20.68
CA LEU A 254 5.79 -54.96 21.97
C LEU A 254 4.72 -54.67 23.04
N GLU A 255 3.45 -54.52 22.66
CA GLU A 255 2.33 -54.47 23.61
C GLU A 255 1.85 -55.88 23.99
N SER A 256 2.04 -56.90 23.14
CA SER A 256 1.69 -58.30 23.46
C SER A 256 2.64 -58.99 24.45
N ILE A 257 3.86 -58.49 24.64
CA ILE A 257 4.81 -59.02 25.64
C ILE A 257 4.53 -58.42 27.04
N LYS A 258 3.89 -57.25 27.12
CA LYS A 258 3.53 -56.63 28.41
C LYS A 258 2.23 -57.15 29.00
N GLU A 259 1.35 -57.76 28.21
CA GLU A 259 0.12 -58.38 28.73
C GLU A 259 0.35 -59.80 29.27
N GLU A 260 1.34 -60.56 28.79
CA GLU A 260 1.67 -61.89 29.36
C GLU A 260 2.43 -61.84 30.70
N GLU A 261 3.21 -60.77 30.97
CA GLU A 261 3.90 -60.60 32.27
C GLU A 261 2.97 -60.18 33.42
N ASN A 262 1.78 -59.63 33.13
CA ASN A 262 0.82 -59.23 34.16
C ASN A 262 -0.17 -60.33 34.55
N THR A 263 -0.41 -61.34 33.70
CA THR A 263 -1.28 -62.48 34.07
C THR A 263 -0.62 -63.52 34.97
N ASN A 264 0.71 -63.47 35.15
CA ASN A 264 1.44 -64.42 36.01
C ASN A 264 1.83 -63.84 37.38
N LYS A 265 1.54 -62.55 37.64
CA LYS A 265 1.74 -61.92 38.96
C LYS A 265 0.51 -61.98 39.87
N ASP A 266 -0.66 -62.30 39.33
CA ASP A 266 -1.91 -62.43 40.10
C ASP A 266 -2.20 -63.87 40.58
N ARG A 267 -1.21 -64.78 40.54
CA ARG A 267 -1.34 -66.16 41.09
C ARG A 267 -0.59 -66.43 42.39
N ASP A 268 0.19 -65.48 42.91
CA ASP A 268 1.04 -65.70 44.09
C ASP A 268 0.78 -64.74 45.27
N ILE A 269 -0.45 -64.25 45.45
CA ILE A 269 -0.81 -63.50 46.66
C ILE A 269 -2.22 -63.90 47.13
N VAL A 270 -2.31 -64.36 48.40
CA VAL A 270 -3.50 -64.69 49.24
C VAL A 270 -4.05 -66.11 48.98
N HIS A 271 -3.82 -67.16 49.79
CA HIS A 271 -3.84 -67.33 51.26
C HIS A 271 -5.11 -66.89 51.97
#